data_AF-A0A7U0NBA1-F1
#
_entry.id   AF-A0A7U0NBA1-F1
#
_cell.length_a   1.000
_cell.length_b   1.000
_cell.length_c   1.000
_cell.angle_alpha   90.00
_cell.angle_beta   90.00
_cell.angle_gamma   90.00
#
_symmetry.space_group_name_H-M   'P 1'
#
loop_
_entity.id
_entity.type
_entity.pdbx_description
1 polymer ?
#
loop_
_entity_poly.entity_id
_entity_poly.type
_entity_poly.pdbx_seq_one_letter_code
_entity_poly.pdbx_strand_id
1 'polypeptide(L)'
;MATYPKLKDDLVQQNLNNIAKQDPRLEIAIKGDGSGKKDFSMGKGSSAEADRLGKIWLGDGAKKTSGGSWISADGTRGYRPPSAKDSPFATTGTQANFETYEINSSGKSVKVGNGHLNILD
;
A
#
# COMPACT_ATOMS: atom_id res chain seq x y z
N MET A 1 -15.93 -4.18 -29.16
CA MET A 1 -16.39 -5.11 -28.10
C MET A 1 -15.33 -5.16 -27.01
N ALA A 2 -15.64 -4.74 -25.78
CA ALA A 2 -14.74 -4.93 -24.64
C ALA A 2 -14.91 -6.37 -24.11
N THR A 3 -13.82 -7.08 -23.85
CA THR A 3 -13.86 -8.41 -23.23
C THR A 3 -13.85 -8.26 -21.71
N TYR A 4 -14.46 -9.20 -21.00
CA TYR A 4 -14.55 -9.16 -19.53
C TYR A 4 -13.19 -8.99 -18.81
N PRO A 5 -12.09 -9.66 -19.23
CA PRO A 5 -10.77 -9.43 -18.64
C PRO A 5 -10.29 -7.99 -18.78
N LYS A 6 -10.46 -7.40 -19.98
CA LYS A 6 -10.03 -6.02 -20.25
C LYS A 6 -10.79 -5.01 -19.38
N LEU A 7 -12.09 -5.20 -19.19
CA LEU A 7 -12.88 -4.33 -18.32
C LEU A 7 -12.44 -4.39 -16.86
N LYS A 8 -12.03 -5.58 -16.39
CA LYS A 8 -11.51 -5.76 -15.02
C LYS A 8 -10.18 -5.03 -14.84
N ASP A 9 -9.27 -5.15 -15.80
CA ASP A 9 -7.96 -4.49 -15.75
C ASP A 9 -8.11 -2.96 -15.81
N ASP A 10 -8.99 -2.45 -16.68
CA ASP A 10 -9.30 -1.03 -16.78
C ASP A 10 -9.85 -0.48 -15.45
N LEU A 11 -10.73 -1.23 -14.78
CA LEU A 11 -11.28 -0.82 -13.48
C LEU A 11 -10.22 -0.82 -12.37
N VAL A 12 -9.33 -1.81 -12.35
CA VAL A 12 -8.19 -1.83 -11.41
C VAL A 12 -7.30 -0.61 -11.62
N GLN A 13 -6.95 -0.29 -12.87
CA GLN A 13 -6.13 0.87 -13.17
C GLN A 13 -6.81 2.19 -12.81
N GLN A 14 -8.11 2.32 -13.07
CA GLN A 14 -8.88 3.49 -12.65
C GLN A 14 -8.88 3.65 -11.12
N ASN A 15 -9.04 2.56 -10.37
CA ASN A 15 -8.99 2.59 -8.92
C ASN A 15 -7.61 3.02 -8.40
N LEU A 16 -6.52 2.47 -8.94
CA LEU A 16 -5.16 2.88 -8.57
C LEU A 16 -4.91 4.36 -8.90
N ASN A 17 -5.35 4.83 -10.07
CA ASN A 17 -5.24 6.24 -10.45
C ASN A 17 -6.03 7.16 -9.51
N ASN A 18 -7.22 6.73 -9.08
CA ASN A 18 -8.02 7.49 -8.12
C ASN A 18 -7.34 7.56 -6.75
N ILE A 19 -6.72 6.47 -6.29
CA ILE A 19 -5.94 6.44 -5.05
C ILE A 19 -4.72 7.35 -5.14
N ALA A 20 -3.95 7.27 -6.22
CA ALA A 20 -2.75 8.11 -6.44
C ALA A 20 -3.06 9.61 -6.37
N LYS A 21 -4.23 10.02 -6.88
CA LYS A 21 -4.67 11.43 -6.88
C LYS A 21 -5.01 11.98 -5.48
N GLN A 22 -5.24 11.12 -4.48
CA GLN A 22 -5.64 11.56 -3.14
C GLN A 22 -4.45 12.08 -2.31
N ASP A 23 -3.25 11.56 -2.54
CA ASP A 23 -2.04 11.97 -1.83
C ASP A 23 -0.79 11.50 -2.61
N PRO A 24 0.23 12.35 -2.80
CA PRO A 24 1.45 11.97 -3.53
C PRO A 24 2.18 10.78 -2.89
N ARG A 25 2.04 10.56 -1.58
CA ARG A 25 2.62 9.39 -0.92
C ARG A 25 1.98 8.10 -1.42
N LEU A 26 0.67 8.10 -1.70
CA LEU A 26 -0.02 6.93 -2.27
C LEU A 26 0.38 6.68 -3.72
N GLU A 27 0.70 7.72 -4.48
CA GLU A 27 1.32 7.55 -5.80
C GLU A 27 2.68 6.83 -5.69
N ILE A 28 3.51 7.20 -4.70
CA ILE A 28 4.77 6.49 -4.41
C ILE A 28 4.51 5.04 -3.99
N ALA A 29 3.48 4.75 -3.18
CA ALA A 29 3.12 3.36 -2.85
C ALA A 29 2.80 2.50 -4.08
N ILE A 30 2.21 3.11 -5.12
CA ILE A 30 1.85 2.44 -6.36
C ILE A 30 3.06 2.26 -7.28
N LYS A 31 3.86 3.32 -7.46
CA LYS A 31 4.93 3.38 -8.47
C LYS A 31 6.31 3.00 -7.94
N GLY A 32 6.49 3.01 -6.63
CA GLY A 32 7.80 3.04 -5.99
C GLY A 32 8.44 4.43 -6.00
N ASP A 33 9.62 4.55 -5.38
CA ASP A 33 10.39 5.80 -5.29
C ASP A 33 11.31 6.05 -6.51
N GLY A 34 11.16 5.26 -7.58
CA GLY A 34 11.99 5.31 -8.78
C GLY A 34 13.30 4.52 -8.69
N SER A 35 13.65 3.95 -7.53
CA SER A 35 14.88 3.15 -7.38
C SER A 35 14.77 1.72 -7.94
N GLY A 36 13.56 1.25 -8.25
CA GLY A 36 13.28 -0.13 -8.65
C GLY A 36 13.38 -1.15 -7.51
N LYS A 37 13.61 -0.70 -6.26
CA LYS A 37 13.65 -1.57 -5.08
C LYS A 37 12.24 -1.90 -4.60
N LYS A 38 12.10 -3.08 -4.00
CA LYS A 38 10.86 -3.54 -3.38
C LYS A 38 10.51 -2.74 -2.13
N ASP A 39 11.50 -2.43 -1.29
CA ASP A 39 11.35 -1.63 -0.08
C ASP A 39 11.83 -0.21 -0.38
N PHE A 40 10.96 0.79 -0.15
CA PHE A 40 11.22 2.18 -0.52
C PHE A 40 10.57 3.17 0.46
N SER A 41 11.10 4.39 0.49
CA SER A 41 10.54 5.47 1.31
C SER A 41 9.28 6.06 0.67
N MET A 42 8.26 6.30 1.48
CA MET A 42 7.08 7.11 1.11
C MET A 42 7.12 8.50 1.75
N GLY A 43 8.24 8.89 2.35
CA GLY A 43 8.37 10.14 3.09
C GLY A 43 7.94 10.02 4.55
N LYS A 44 7.35 11.10 5.07
CA LYS A 44 7.06 11.27 6.50
C LYS A 44 5.59 11.67 6.72
N GLY A 45 5.07 11.42 7.91
CA GLY A 45 3.73 11.85 8.31
C GLY A 45 3.44 11.56 9.78
N SER A 46 2.28 11.97 10.27
CA SER A 46 1.80 11.56 11.59
C SER A 46 1.16 10.16 11.56
N SER A 47 0.97 9.58 12.74
CA SER A 47 0.20 8.35 12.94
C SER A 47 -1.23 8.50 12.39
N ALA A 48 -1.87 9.65 12.64
CA ALA A 48 -3.21 9.93 12.14
C ALA A 48 -3.26 10.05 10.60
N GLU A 49 -2.25 10.67 9.99
CA GLU A 49 -2.13 10.68 8.53
C GLU A 49 -1.92 9.27 7.98
N ALA A 50 -1.05 8.47 8.61
CA ALA A 50 -0.80 7.09 8.21
C ALA A 50 -2.10 6.28 8.21
N ASP A 51 -2.92 6.39 9.25
CA ASP A 51 -4.22 5.71 9.35
C ASP A 51 -5.21 6.18 8.28
N ARG A 52 -5.26 7.51 8.02
CA ARG A 52 -6.10 8.07 6.95
C ARG A 52 -5.69 7.53 5.59
N LEU A 53 -4.39 7.55 5.29
CA LEU A 53 -3.83 7.02 4.05
C LEU A 53 -4.04 5.52 3.94
N GLY A 54 -3.91 4.77 5.04
CA GLY A 54 -4.17 3.33 5.09
C GLY A 54 -5.60 2.99 4.67
N LYS A 55 -6.59 3.77 5.12
CA LYS A 55 -8.00 3.58 4.71
C LYS A 55 -8.20 3.82 3.21
N ILE A 56 -7.62 4.90 2.66
CA ILE A 56 -7.69 5.19 1.22
C ILE A 56 -7.00 4.08 0.42
N TRP A 57 -5.82 3.66 0.88
CA TRP A 57 -5.00 2.63 0.26
C TRP A 57 -5.72 1.30 0.14
N LEU A 58 -6.39 0.87 1.20
CA LEU A 58 -7.10 -0.41 1.24
C LEU A 58 -8.44 -0.37 0.49
N GLY A 59 -9.12 0.78 0.56
CA GLY A 59 -10.49 0.95 0.06
C GLY A 59 -11.53 0.15 0.87
N ASP A 60 -12.77 0.19 0.38
CA ASP A 60 -13.89 -0.49 1.02
C ASP A 60 -13.76 -2.01 0.99
N GLY A 61 -14.35 -2.68 1.99
CA GLY A 61 -14.33 -4.14 2.11
C GLY A 61 -12.99 -4.73 2.56
N ALA A 62 -12.03 -3.88 2.95
CA ALA A 62 -10.77 -4.30 3.55
C ALA A 62 -11.00 -5.13 4.82
N LYS A 63 -10.15 -6.14 5.02
CA LYS A 63 -10.25 -7.08 6.12
C LYS A 63 -9.03 -6.98 7.02
N LYS A 64 -9.26 -6.95 8.33
CA LYS A 64 -8.21 -7.02 9.33
C LYS A 64 -7.64 -8.45 9.37
N THR A 65 -6.33 -8.57 9.43
CA THR A 65 -5.64 -9.84 9.63
C THR A 65 -5.43 -10.10 11.13
N SER A 66 -5.17 -11.35 11.51
CA SER A 66 -4.94 -11.73 12.91
C SER A 66 -3.78 -10.98 13.57
N GLY A 67 -2.81 -10.47 12.79
CA GLY A 67 -1.65 -9.73 13.27
C GLY A 67 -1.83 -8.21 13.40
N GLY A 68 -3.05 -7.69 13.24
CA GLY A 68 -3.33 -6.25 13.35
C GLY A 68 -3.11 -5.46 12.06
N SER A 69 -2.62 -6.10 11.00
CA SER A 69 -2.56 -5.54 9.64
C SER A 69 -3.92 -5.59 8.95
N TRP A 70 -4.00 -5.01 7.76
CA TRP A 70 -5.18 -5.03 6.90
C TRP A 70 -4.81 -5.43 5.48
N ILE A 71 -5.76 -6.05 4.78
CA ILE A 71 -5.66 -6.38 3.36
C ILE A 71 -6.89 -5.84 2.62
N SER A 72 -6.69 -5.27 1.43
CA SER A 72 -7.77 -4.84 0.53
C SER A 72 -8.66 -6.02 0.13
N ALA A 73 -9.90 -5.72 -0.27
CA ALA A 73 -10.87 -6.73 -0.67
C ALA A 73 -10.38 -7.61 -1.84
N ASP A 74 -9.59 -7.03 -2.75
CA ASP A 74 -9.00 -7.71 -3.90
C ASP A 74 -7.69 -8.46 -3.57
N GLY A 75 -7.18 -8.37 -2.35
CA GLY A 75 -5.95 -9.04 -1.90
C GLY A 75 -4.65 -8.45 -2.45
N THR A 76 -4.69 -7.33 -3.16
CA THR A 76 -3.52 -6.74 -3.83
C THR A 76 -2.80 -5.69 -3.00
N ARG A 77 -3.41 -5.19 -1.92
CA ARG A 77 -2.87 -4.08 -1.13
C ARG A 77 -2.95 -4.36 0.35
N GLY A 78 -1.83 -4.23 1.05
CA GLY A 78 -1.71 -4.41 2.49
C GLY A 78 -1.40 -3.10 3.20
N TYR A 79 -1.86 -2.99 4.45
CA TYR A 79 -1.50 -1.89 5.32
C TYR A 79 -1.11 -2.42 6.70
N ARG A 80 0.07 -1.99 7.17
CA ARG A 80 0.46 -2.16 8.58
C ARG A 80 0.44 -0.79 9.26
N PRO A 81 -0.36 -0.62 10.32
CA PRO A 81 -0.36 0.60 11.12
C PRO A 81 1.02 0.96 11.69
N PRO A 82 1.20 2.22 12.15
CA PRO A 82 2.37 2.65 12.89
C PRO A 82 2.80 1.64 13.96
N SER A 83 4.06 1.23 13.92
CA SER A 83 4.66 0.35 14.91
C SER A 83 6.14 0.65 15.06
N ALA A 84 6.71 0.30 16.22
CA ALA A 84 8.14 0.41 16.45
C ALA A 84 8.91 -0.47 15.45
N LYS A 85 9.94 0.10 14.83
CA LYS A 85 10.78 -0.54 13.81
C LYS A 85 12.23 -0.09 13.96
N ASP A 86 13.12 -1.07 13.92
CA ASP A 86 14.53 -0.84 13.58
C ASP A 86 14.69 -0.98 12.06
N SER A 87 14.62 0.13 11.35
CA SER A 87 14.64 0.18 9.89
C SER A 87 15.25 1.49 9.41
N PRO A 88 16.00 1.50 8.28
CA PRO A 88 16.53 2.74 7.72
C PRO A 88 15.43 3.73 7.30
N PHE A 89 14.19 3.28 7.14
CA PHE A 89 13.04 4.13 6.82
C PHE A 89 12.28 4.63 8.06
N ALA A 90 12.67 4.20 9.26
CA ALA A 90 12.07 4.61 10.53
C ALA A 90 13.07 5.47 11.32
N THR A 91 13.43 6.64 10.79
CA THR A 91 14.37 7.60 11.41
C THR A 91 13.93 8.11 12.80
N THR A 92 12.66 7.96 13.14
CA THR A 92 12.08 8.25 14.46
C THR A 92 11.86 7.01 15.33
N GLY A 93 12.16 5.82 14.79
CA GLY A 93 11.88 4.53 15.42
C GLY A 93 10.47 3.98 15.15
N THR A 94 9.59 4.74 14.49
CA THR A 94 8.21 4.31 14.18
C THR A 94 7.91 4.43 12.69
N GLN A 95 7.21 3.43 12.15
CA GLN A 95 6.86 3.38 10.73
C GLN A 95 5.52 2.68 10.50
N ALA A 96 4.77 3.15 9.50
CA ALA A 96 3.68 2.41 8.86
C ALA A 96 4.13 1.85 7.50
N ASN A 97 3.51 0.75 7.05
CA ASN A 97 3.84 0.12 5.77
C ASN A 97 2.63 0.01 4.83
N PHE A 98 2.86 0.31 3.56
CA PHE A 98 1.89 0.19 2.47
C PHE A 98 2.42 -0.83 1.47
N GLU A 99 1.77 -1.99 1.40
CA GLU A 99 2.28 -3.16 0.68
C GLU A 99 1.49 -3.40 -0.59
N THR A 100 2.18 -3.81 -1.64
CA THR A 100 1.57 -4.19 -2.92
C THR A 100 1.89 -5.65 -3.20
N TYR A 101 0.87 -6.39 -3.63
CA TYR A 101 0.95 -7.82 -3.94
C TYR A 101 0.47 -8.11 -5.35
N GLU A 102 1.13 -9.07 -5.99
CA GLU A 102 0.63 -9.76 -7.17
C GLU A 102 0.15 -11.16 -6.78
N ILE A 103 -0.91 -11.63 -7.43
CA ILE A 103 -1.38 -13.00 -7.27
C ILE A 103 -0.71 -13.84 -8.35
N ASN A 104 0.17 -14.75 -7.95
CA ASN A 104 0.87 -15.61 -8.91
C ASN A 104 -0.08 -16.66 -9.52
N SER A 105 0.42 -17.41 -10.51
CA SER A 105 -0.35 -18.47 -11.20
C SER A 105 -0.86 -19.58 -10.28
N SER A 106 -0.28 -19.76 -9.10
CA SER A 106 -0.73 -20.71 -8.07
C SER A 106 -1.75 -20.11 -7.09
N GLY A 107 -2.19 -18.87 -7.30
CA GLY A 107 -3.11 -18.15 -6.41
C GLY A 107 -2.47 -17.59 -5.15
N LYS A 108 -1.13 -17.62 -5.03
CA LYS A 108 -0.40 -17.09 -3.87
C LYS A 108 -0.08 -15.61 -4.05
N SER A 109 -0.38 -14.81 -3.03
CA SER A 109 0.05 -13.42 -2.96
C SER A 109 1.58 -13.33 -2.79
N VAL A 110 2.23 -12.63 -3.71
CA VAL A 110 3.65 -12.32 -3.69
C VAL A 110 3.79 -10.82 -3.50
N LYS A 111 4.49 -10.39 -2.45
CA LYS A 111 4.74 -8.98 -2.21
C LYS A 111 5.74 -8.44 -3.25
N VAL A 112 5.33 -7.43 -4.00
CA VAL A 112 6.12 -6.78 -5.05
C VAL A 112 6.52 -5.34 -4.68
N GLY A 113 5.83 -4.73 -3.72
CA GLY A 113 6.18 -3.41 -3.20
C GLY A 113 5.92 -3.29 -1.70
N ASN A 114 6.70 -2.45 -1.03
CA ASN A 114 6.58 -2.14 0.38
C ASN A 114 7.05 -0.69 0.59
N GLY A 115 6.09 0.23 0.64
CA GLY A 115 6.35 1.62 0.94
C GLY A 115 6.37 1.86 2.45
N HIS A 116 7.37 2.60 2.91
CA HIS A 116 7.65 2.88 4.31
C HIS A 116 7.37 4.35 4.62
N LEU A 117 6.37 4.61 5.47
CA LEU A 117 6.08 5.96 5.95
C LEU A 117 6.68 6.15 7.34
N ASN A 118 7.65 7.06 7.45
CA ASN A 118 8.27 7.41 8.73
C ASN A 118 7.32 8.26 9.58
N ILE A 119 7.03 7.82 10.79
CA ILE A 119 6.04 8.46 11.66
C ILE A 119 6.70 9.53 12.55
N LEU A 120 6.10 10.71 12.66
CA LEU A 120 6.71 11.85 13.36
C LEU A 120 6.28 12.02 14.82
N ASP A 121 5.22 11.35 15.26
CA ASP A 121 4.56 11.49 16.56
C ASP A 121 4.29 10.16 17.28
#